data_AF-A0A241WUK5-F1
#
_entry.id   AF-A0A241WUK5-F1
#
_cell.length_a   1.000
_cell.length_b   1.000
_cell.length_c   1.000
_cell.angle_alpha   90.00
_cell.angle_beta   90.00
_cell.angle_gamma   90.00
#
_symmetry.space_group_name_H-M   'P 1'
#
loop_
_entity.id
_entity.type
_entity.pdbx_description
1 polymer ?
#
loop_
_entity_poly.entity_id
_entity_poly.type
_entity_poly.pdbx_seq_one_letter_code
_entity_poly.pdbx_strand_id
1 'polypeptide(L)'
;MFVTEKLNTLSELIETRSFSEQLKNILQQQYVNLEATLLRAKVLREFSKLKVHYIIQSEIQAEQAGLAFLFAPFILANLNKTVIYNTPATEPVLNILNTYYQAEKKQNLKIDEVLTTLNIYLDLSLTELEESDFLYLSIIKALCRSDVSSIFIITNLKINSEKRDELEKFFKVSIRLISTQHQEKIIDSGELNIRKLLFKNKDADYIKLCEKFSEINAELLQYCDSYNTQQSIHLIEDMFYAEHIYEKLSVYAEYMQTCLQHQSSVFSPRL
;
A
#
# COMPACT_ATOMS: atom_id res chain seq x y z
N MET A 1 16.22 20.31 -8.11
CA MET A 1 15.81 20.99 -6.87
C MET A 1 14.55 21.78 -7.17
N PHE A 2 13.57 21.79 -6.28
CA PHE A 2 12.31 22.50 -6.50
C PHE A 2 12.50 24.01 -6.33
N VAL A 3 11.74 24.80 -7.09
CA VAL A 3 11.75 26.27 -6.96
C VAL A 3 11.07 26.67 -5.65
N THR A 4 9.95 26.02 -5.32
CA THR A 4 9.30 26.17 -4.01
C THR A 4 10.15 25.52 -2.92
N GLU A 5 10.72 26.36 -2.04
CA GLU A 5 11.61 25.92 -0.96
C GLU A 5 11.02 24.81 -0.07
N LYS A 6 9.73 24.90 0.27
CA LYS A 6 9.02 23.90 1.09
C LYS A 6 8.94 22.51 0.46
N LEU A 7 9.10 22.40 -0.86
CA LEU A 7 9.15 21.09 -1.52
C LEU A 7 10.52 20.43 -1.38
N ASN A 8 11.58 21.19 -1.11
CA ASN A 8 12.91 20.63 -0.86
C ASN A 8 12.96 19.87 0.48
N THR A 9 12.02 20.12 1.40
CA THR A 9 11.78 19.28 2.59
C THR A 9 11.56 17.81 2.22
N LEU A 10 11.01 17.50 1.03
CA LEU A 10 10.84 16.12 0.58
C LEU A 10 12.15 15.36 0.47
N SER A 11 13.23 16.00 -0.01
CA SER A 11 14.54 15.33 -0.16
C SER A 11 15.28 15.11 1.16
N GLU A 12 14.76 15.64 2.26
CA GLU A 12 15.32 15.55 3.61
C GLU A 12 14.49 14.64 4.53
N LEU A 13 13.44 14.01 4.00
CA LEU A 13 12.49 13.23 4.80
C LEU A 13 13.11 11.94 5.35
N ILE A 14 13.95 11.27 4.58
CA ILE A 14 14.67 10.06 5.03
C ILE A 14 16.03 10.50 5.55
N GLU A 15 16.34 10.17 6.81
CA GLU A 15 17.61 10.54 7.41
C GLU A 15 18.79 9.96 6.60
N THR A 16 19.81 10.77 6.37
CA THR A 16 21.06 10.39 5.66
C THR A 16 20.88 9.96 4.20
N ARG A 17 19.67 10.07 3.62
CA ARG A 17 19.37 9.67 2.23
C ARG A 17 18.72 10.84 1.48
N SER A 18 19.08 11.02 0.22
CA SER A 18 18.51 12.04 -0.66
C SER A 18 18.14 11.42 -1.99
N PHE A 19 17.46 12.18 -2.87
CA PHE A 19 17.07 11.67 -4.18
C PHE A 19 18.30 11.26 -4.99
N SER A 20 18.34 10.00 -5.41
CA SER A 20 19.33 9.54 -6.38
C SER A 20 19.11 10.17 -7.76
N GLU A 21 20.10 10.07 -8.64
CA GLU A 21 19.93 10.46 -10.04
C GLU A 21 18.91 9.57 -10.78
N GLN A 22 18.83 8.29 -10.42
CA GLN A 22 17.84 7.36 -10.99
C GLN A 22 16.43 7.83 -10.67
N LEU A 23 16.16 8.17 -9.40
CA LEU A 23 14.86 8.69 -8.98
C LEU A 23 14.53 10.02 -9.69
N LYS A 24 15.48 10.95 -9.78
CA LYS A 24 15.26 12.24 -10.48
C LYS A 24 14.86 12.00 -11.94
N ASN A 25 15.54 11.08 -12.63
CA ASN A 25 15.22 10.73 -14.02
C ASN A 25 13.81 10.13 -14.15
N ILE A 26 13.43 9.22 -13.24
CA ILE A 26 12.07 8.63 -13.22
C ILE A 26 11.02 9.72 -13.00
N LEU A 27 11.24 10.63 -12.06
CA LEU A 27 10.30 11.72 -11.78
C LEU A 27 10.15 12.66 -12.99
N GLN A 28 11.24 12.98 -13.69
CA GLN A 28 11.19 13.80 -14.91
C GLN A 28 10.45 13.11 -16.06
N GLN A 29 10.57 11.79 -16.17
CA GLN A 29 9.86 11.01 -17.18
C GLN A 29 8.36 10.88 -16.87
N GLN A 30 8.00 10.71 -15.59
CA GLN A 30 6.61 10.52 -15.17
C GLN A 30 5.83 11.84 -15.10
N TYR A 31 6.48 12.95 -14.79
CA TYR A 31 5.82 14.23 -14.56
C TYR A 31 6.39 15.32 -15.45
N VAL A 32 5.56 15.84 -16.36
CA VAL A 32 5.90 17.02 -17.17
C VAL A 32 6.26 18.23 -16.29
N ASN A 33 5.53 18.40 -15.18
CA ASN A 33 5.85 19.37 -14.14
C ASN A 33 5.43 18.85 -12.77
N LEU A 34 6.37 18.21 -12.07
CA LEU A 34 6.13 17.62 -10.75
C LEU A 34 5.72 18.67 -9.71
N GLU A 35 6.39 19.83 -9.70
CA GLU A 35 6.12 20.91 -8.76
C GLU A 35 4.68 21.43 -8.88
N ALA A 36 4.24 21.73 -10.10
CA ALA A 36 2.88 22.16 -10.36
C ALA A 36 1.85 21.08 -9.97
N THR A 37 2.18 19.80 -10.21
CA THR A 37 1.32 18.67 -9.85
C THR A 37 1.13 18.56 -8.34
N LEU A 38 2.22 18.62 -7.56
CA LEU A 38 2.20 18.60 -6.09
C LEU A 38 1.41 19.77 -5.51
N LEU A 39 1.65 20.99 -6.01
CA LEU A 39 0.97 22.19 -5.54
C LEU A 39 -0.52 22.18 -5.90
N ARG A 40 -0.88 21.71 -7.10
CA ARG A 40 -2.28 21.53 -7.50
C ARG A 40 -2.98 20.49 -6.63
N ALA A 41 -2.35 19.34 -6.41
CA ALA A 41 -2.91 18.28 -5.58
C ALA A 41 -3.19 18.76 -4.16
N LYS A 42 -2.24 19.49 -3.56
CA LYS A 42 -2.42 20.15 -2.27
C LYS A 42 -3.66 21.04 -2.23
N VAL A 43 -3.85 21.92 -3.21
CA VAL A 43 -5.01 22.85 -3.24
C VAL A 43 -6.31 22.05 -3.40
N LEU A 44 -6.33 21.07 -4.30
CA LEU A 44 -7.53 20.28 -4.59
C LEU A 44 -7.91 19.32 -3.44
N ARG A 45 -6.96 18.96 -2.57
CA ARG A 45 -7.19 18.01 -1.46
C ARG A 45 -8.23 18.47 -0.46
N GLU A 46 -8.34 19.77 -0.22
CA GLU A 46 -9.36 20.34 0.67
C GLU A 46 -10.78 20.20 0.10
N PHE A 47 -10.90 20.13 -1.22
CA PHE A 47 -12.18 19.99 -1.92
C PHE A 47 -12.53 18.53 -2.24
N SER A 48 -11.61 17.58 -1.98
CA SER A 48 -11.87 16.17 -2.26
C SER A 48 -12.91 15.61 -1.29
N LYS A 49 -14.01 15.10 -1.87
CA LYS A 49 -15.03 14.33 -1.16
C LYS A 49 -14.54 12.92 -0.82
N LEU A 50 -13.74 12.32 -1.69
CA LEU A 50 -13.12 11.03 -1.46
C LEU A 50 -11.93 11.20 -0.51
N LYS A 51 -11.80 10.27 0.44
CA LYS A 51 -10.72 10.22 1.43
C LYS A 51 -10.00 8.89 1.29
N VAL A 52 -8.91 8.91 0.53
CA VAL A 52 -8.10 7.73 0.25
C VAL A 52 -7.00 7.59 1.30
N HIS A 53 -6.86 6.38 1.81
CA HIS A 53 -5.71 5.95 2.61
C HIS A 53 -4.65 5.37 1.68
N TYR A 54 -3.45 5.95 1.67
CA TYR A 54 -2.33 5.46 0.86
C TYR A 54 -1.35 4.74 1.78
N ILE A 55 -1.22 3.43 1.64
CA ILE A 55 -0.28 2.62 2.43
C ILE A 55 0.96 2.38 1.56
N ILE A 56 2.12 2.74 2.08
CA ILE A 56 3.42 2.55 1.44
C ILE A 56 4.21 1.61 2.31
N GLN A 57 4.55 0.45 1.77
CA GLN A 57 5.33 -0.56 2.47
C GLN A 57 6.61 -0.88 1.70
N SER A 58 7.74 -0.70 2.39
CA SER A 58 9.05 -1.18 1.95
C SER A 58 9.02 -2.68 1.64
N GLU A 59 10.08 -3.15 1.00
CA GLU A 59 10.24 -4.57 0.67
C GLU A 59 9.96 -5.50 1.86
N ILE A 60 9.18 -6.54 1.59
CA ILE A 60 8.82 -7.60 2.54
C ILE A 60 9.72 -8.80 2.24
N GLN A 61 10.44 -9.28 3.26
CA GLN A 61 11.23 -10.51 3.18
C GLN A 61 10.37 -11.74 3.50
N ALA A 62 10.79 -12.92 3.02
CA ALA A 62 9.96 -14.13 2.99
C ALA A 62 9.43 -14.60 4.37
N GLU A 63 10.21 -14.42 5.42
CA GLU A 63 9.83 -14.82 6.80
C GLU A 63 9.37 -13.62 7.65
N GLN A 64 9.14 -12.43 7.09
CA GLN A 64 8.80 -11.25 7.91
C GLN A 64 7.30 -11.16 8.18
N ALA A 65 6.92 -10.97 9.45
CA ALA A 65 5.51 -10.75 9.81
C ALA A 65 4.91 -9.47 9.19
N GLY A 66 5.74 -8.56 8.67
CA GLY A 66 5.30 -7.43 7.85
C GLY A 66 4.45 -7.84 6.65
N LEU A 67 4.51 -9.10 6.21
CA LEU A 67 3.57 -9.67 5.23
C LEU A 67 2.10 -9.51 5.62
N ALA A 68 1.78 -9.41 6.91
CA ALA A 68 0.43 -9.15 7.41
C ALA A 68 -0.23 -7.92 6.78
N PHE A 69 0.54 -6.87 6.49
CA PHE A 69 0.03 -5.63 5.91
C PHE A 69 -0.40 -5.76 4.44
N LEU A 70 -0.03 -6.85 3.75
CA LEU A 70 -0.59 -7.17 2.44
C LEU A 70 -2.13 -7.36 2.52
N PHE A 71 -2.64 -7.71 3.69
CA PHE A 71 -4.08 -7.86 3.94
C PHE A 71 -4.78 -6.56 4.38
N ALA A 72 -4.03 -5.54 4.79
CA ALA A 72 -4.55 -4.24 5.22
C ALA A 72 -5.53 -3.60 4.21
N PRO A 73 -5.26 -3.57 2.89
CA PRO A 73 -6.22 -2.99 1.94
C PRO A 73 -7.59 -3.68 1.96
N PHE A 74 -7.63 -5.01 2.12
CA PHE A 74 -8.88 -5.77 2.16
C PHE A 74 -9.62 -5.58 3.48
N ILE A 75 -8.89 -5.47 4.60
CA ILE A 75 -9.44 -5.11 5.92
C ILE A 75 -10.11 -3.74 5.85
N LEU A 76 -9.40 -2.72 5.36
CA LEU A 76 -9.92 -1.36 5.29
C LEU A 76 -11.11 -1.24 4.32
N ALA A 77 -11.08 -1.94 3.18
CA ALA A 77 -12.19 -1.94 2.24
C ALA A 77 -13.43 -2.65 2.76
N ASN A 78 -13.28 -3.67 3.63
CA ASN A 78 -14.41 -4.25 4.37
C ASN A 78 -15.06 -3.24 5.33
N LEU A 79 -14.30 -2.24 5.78
CA LEU A 79 -14.78 -1.10 6.57
C LEU A 79 -15.21 0.10 5.70
N ASN A 80 -15.42 -0.12 4.40
CA ASN A 80 -15.80 0.90 3.42
C ASN A 80 -14.82 2.06 3.31
N LYS A 81 -13.52 1.83 3.59
CA LYS A 81 -12.47 2.80 3.37
C LYS A 81 -11.80 2.56 2.03
N THR A 82 -11.60 3.63 1.28
CA THR A 82 -10.87 3.59 0.01
C THR A 82 -9.38 3.59 0.27
N VAL A 83 -8.66 2.62 -0.31
CA VAL A 83 -7.25 2.35 -0.01
C VAL A 83 -6.45 2.08 -1.27
N ILE A 84 -5.28 2.71 -1.35
CA ILE A 84 -4.21 2.35 -2.27
C ILE A 84 -3.10 1.72 -1.43
N TYR A 85 -2.68 0.51 -1.78
CA TYR A 85 -1.57 -0.18 -1.14
C TYR A 85 -0.42 -0.32 -2.13
N ASN A 86 0.73 0.24 -1.79
CA ASN A 86 1.91 0.30 -2.64
C ASN A 86 3.09 -0.41 -1.98
N THR A 87 3.67 -1.36 -2.69
CA THR A 87 4.82 -2.14 -2.23
C THR A 87 5.61 -2.67 -3.45
N PRO A 88 6.91 -2.98 -3.33
CA PRO A 88 7.62 -3.70 -4.38
C PRO A 88 6.99 -5.08 -4.63
N ALA A 89 6.98 -5.52 -5.89
CA ALA A 89 6.45 -6.82 -6.30
C ALA A 89 7.44 -7.95 -5.99
N THR A 90 7.86 -8.10 -4.74
CA THR A 90 8.82 -9.13 -4.32
C THR A 90 8.18 -10.52 -4.30
N GLU A 91 9.02 -11.55 -4.27
CA GLU A 91 8.57 -12.95 -4.23
C GLU A 91 7.55 -13.22 -3.11
N PRO A 92 7.71 -12.73 -1.85
CA PRO A 92 6.70 -12.94 -0.81
C PRO A 92 5.32 -12.35 -1.12
N VAL A 93 5.28 -11.19 -1.79
CA VAL A 93 4.03 -10.56 -2.23
C VAL A 93 3.39 -11.37 -3.35
N LEU A 94 4.19 -11.78 -4.34
CA LEU A 94 3.73 -12.54 -5.50
C LEU A 94 3.29 -13.95 -5.12
N ASN A 95 3.95 -14.61 -4.17
CA ASN A 95 3.56 -15.93 -3.66
C ASN A 95 2.12 -15.96 -3.15
N ILE A 96 1.63 -14.86 -2.59
CA ILE A 96 0.23 -14.72 -2.18
C ILE A 96 -0.64 -14.35 -3.37
N LEU A 97 -0.37 -13.22 -4.03
CA LEU A 97 -1.30 -12.66 -5.01
C LEU A 97 -1.44 -13.52 -6.27
N ASN A 98 -0.37 -14.22 -6.68
CA ASN A 98 -0.38 -15.08 -7.87
C ASN A 98 -1.21 -16.36 -7.71
N THR A 99 -1.64 -16.69 -6.50
CA THR A 99 -2.66 -17.73 -6.30
C THR A 99 -4.05 -17.31 -6.77
N TYR A 100 -4.28 -16.00 -6.98
CA TYR A 100 -5.58 -15.44 -7.32
C TYR A 100 -5.63 -14.80 -8.72
N TYR A 101 -4.59 -14.08 -9.14
CA TYR A 101 -4.50 -13.45 -10.46
C TYR A 101 -3.04 -13.21 -10.85
N GLN A 102 -2.75 -12.92 -12.13
CA GLN A 102 -1.36 -12.66 -12.58
C GLN A 102 -0.87 -11.27 -12.13
N ALA A 103 -0.39 -11.16 -10.89
CA ALA A 103 -0.08 -9.89 -10.24
C ALA A 103 1.21 -9.23 -10.78
N GLU A 104 2.12 -10.02 -11.34
CA GLU A 104 3.35 -9.53 -11.97
C GLU A 104 3.10 -8.83 -13.32
N LYS A 105 1.91 -9.00 -13.91
CA LYS A 105 1.59 -8.39 -15.20
C LYS A 105 1.12 -6.95 -15.02
N LYS A 106 1.79 -6.03 -15.73
CA LYS A 106 1.36 -4.64 -15.81
C LYS A 106 -0.04 -4.54 -16.41
N GLN A 107 -0.89 -3.76 -15.76
CA GLN A 107 -2.24 -3.48 -16.22
C GLN A 107 -2.37 -1.99 -16.52
N ASN A 108 -2.85 -1.66 -17.71
CA ASN A 108 -3.21 -0.28 -18.04
C ASN A 108 -4.60 0.04 -17.48
N LEU A 109 -4.69 0.21 -16.15
CA LEU A 109 -5.93 0.53 -15.45
C LEU A 109 -6.00 2.00 -15.07
N LYS A 110 -7.21 2.55 -15.11
CA LYS A 110 -7.50 3.84 -14.50
C LYS A 110 -7.78 3.61 -13.02
N ILE A 111 -6.80 3.96 -12.19
CA ILE A 111 -6.85 3.78 -10.73
C ILE A 111 -8.18 4.29 -10.14
N ASP A 112 -8.66 5.44 -10.60
CA ASP A 112 -9.88 6.06 -10.06
C ASP A 112 -11.15 5.25 -10.33
N GLU A 113 -11.23 4.53 -11.47
CA GLU A 113 -12.35 3.64 -11.78
C GLU A 113 -12.32 2.39 -10.89
N VAL A 114 -11.13 1.84 -10.65
CA VAL A 114 -10.94 0.68 -9.76
C VAL A 114 -11.29 1.05 -8.32
N LEU A 115 -10.81 2.19 -7.83
CA LEU A 115 -11.10 2.67 -6.48
C LEU A 115 -12.60 2.93 -6.28
N THR A 116 -13.27 3.51 -7.28
CA THR A 116 -14.72 3.76 -7.22
C THR A 116 -15.52 2.46 -7.14
N THR A 117 -15.02 1.39 -7.76
CA THR A 117 -15.72 0.10 -7.84
C THR A 117 -15.43 -0.80 -6.63
N LEU A 118 -14.17 -0.87 -6.21
CA LEU A 118 -13.68 -1.88 -5.27
C LEU A 118 -13.20 -1.32 -3.94
N ASN A 119 -13.03 0.01 -3.84
CA ASN A 119 -12.32 0.68 -2.75
C ASN A 119 -10.86 0.26 -2.56
N ILE A 120 -10.28 -0.56 -3.45
CA ILE A 120 -8.93 -1.11 -3.32
C ILE A 120 -8.17 -0.89 -4.62
N TYR A 121 -6.90 -0.49 -4.50
CA TYR A 121 -5.93 -0.60 -5.59
C TYR A 121 -4.57 -1.04 -5.04
N LEU A 122 -4.02 -2.13 -5.58
CA LEU A 122 -2.67 -2.59 -5.26
C LEU A 122 -1.68 -2.04 -6.32
N ASP A 123 -0.89 -1.04 -5.95
CA ASP A 123 0.18 -0.47 -6.79
C ASP A 123 1.49 -1.23 -6.55
N LEU A 124 1.67 -2.35 -7.25
CA LEU A 124 2.89 -3.15 -7.15
C LEU A 124 4.02 -2.55 -8.00
N SER A 125 5.13 -2.18 -7.38
CA SER A 125 6.30 -1.68 -8.11
C SER A 125 7.13 -2.84 -8.66
N LEU A 126 7.14 -2.98 -9.98
CA LEU A 126 7.98 -3.94 -10.71
C LEU A 126 9.39 -3.39 -11.01
N THR A 127 9.63 -2.12 -10.73
CA THR A 127 10.94 -1.50 -10.96
C THR A 127 11.84 -1.77 -9.76
N GLU A 128 13.04 -2.30 -10.02
CA GLU A 128 14.10 -2.42 -9.04
C GLU A 128 14.64 -1.01 -8.71
N LEU A 129 14.24 -0.49 -7.56
CA LEU A 129 14.74 0.73 -6.95
C LEU A 129 15.37 0.37 -5.61
N GLU A 130 16.38 1.14 -5.20
CA GLU A 130 16.81 1.12 -3.80
C GLU A 130 15.61 1.47 -2.91
N GLU A 131 15.53 0.89 -1.71
CA GLU A 131 14.43 1.11 -0.76
C GLU A 131 14.14 2.61 -0.53
N SER A 132 15.18 3.44 -0.42
CA SER A 132 15.03 4.89 -0.21
C SER A 132 14.40 5.60 -1.41
N ASP A 133 14.80 5.24 -2.63
CA ASP A 133 14.22 5.79 -3.86
C ASP A 133 12.79 5.31 -4.09
N PHE A 134 12.51 4.02 -3.82
CA PHE A 134 11.15 3.50 -3.83
C PHE A 134 10.27 4.31 -2.89
N LEU A 135 10.70 4.49 -1.64
CA LEU A 135 9.91 5.18 -0.63
C LEU A 135 9.66 6.64 -1.04
N TYR A 136 10.68 7.35 -1.52
CA TYR A 136 10.52 8.71 -2.03
C TYR A 136 9.55 8.79 -3.21
N LEU A 137 9.68 7.89 -4.20
CA LEU A 137 8.79 7.83 -5.35
C LEU A 137 7.33 7.63 -4.90
N SER A 138 7.10 6.70 -3.98
CA SER A 138 5.77 6.35 -3.48
C SER A 138 5.13 7.47 -2.68
N ILE A 139 5.91 8.17 -1.84
CA ILE A 139 5.43 9.35 -1.11
C ILE A 139 5.07 10.46 -2.10
N ILE A 140 5.91 10.70 -3.11
CA ILE A 140 5.63 11.72 -4.14
C ILE A 140 4.37 11.37 -4.93
N LYS A 141 4.19 10.11 -5.34
CA LYS A 141 2.96 9.62 -5.99
C LYS A 141 1.73 9.90 -5.13
N ALA A 142 1.78 9.55 -3.84
CA ALA A 142 0.68 9.78 -2.90
C ALA A 142 0.38 11.28 -2.74
N LEU A 143 1.41 12.13 -2.63
CA LEU A 143 1.25 13.58 -2.50
C LEU A 143 0.73 14.25 -3.78
N CYS A 144 0.97 13.67 -4.95
CA CYS A 144 0.41 14.11 -6.22
C CYS A 144 -1.09 13.79 -6.39
N ARG A 145 -1.65 12.92 -5.55
CA ARG A 145 -3.09 12.62 -5.56
C ARG A 145 -3.85 13.55 -4.62
N SER A 146 -4.83 14.27 -5.16
CA SER A 146 -5.66 15.18 -4.35
C SER A 146 -6.66 14.47 -3.44
N ASP A 147 -7.02 13.21 -3.72
CA ASP A 147 -7.98 12.46 -2.91
C ASP A 147 -7.36 11.77 -1.69
N VAL A 148 -6.04 11.71 -1.61
CA VAL A 148 -5.32 11.14 -0.47
C VAL A 148 -5.46 12.03 0.76
N SER A 149 -6.01 11.48 1.83
CA SER A 149 -6.15 12.15 3.14
C SER A 149 -5.13 11.67 4.17
N SER A 150 -4.67 10.42 4.03
CA SER A 150 -3.70 9.81 4.94
C SER A 150 -2.70 8.98 4.16
N ILE A 151 -1.44 9.03 4.58
CA ILE A 151 -0.33 8.23 4.08
C ILE A 151 0.21 7.43 5.26
N PHE A 152 0.23 6.12 5.14
CA PHE A 152 0.88 5.21 6.08
C PHE A 152 2.20 4.77 5.49
N ILE A 153 3.29 4.93 6.24
CA ILE A 153 4.63 4.52 5.84
C ILE A 153 5.04 3.36 6.73
N ILE A 154 5.34 2.22 6.13
CA ILE A 154 5.78 0.98 6.77
C ILE A 154 7.19 0.69 6.26
N THR A 155 8.21 1.08 7.04
CA THR A 155 9.61 1.02 6.61
C THR A 155 10.56 0.88 7.80
N ASN A 156 11.74 0.33 7.55
CA ASN A 156 12.85 0.31 8.51
C ASN A 156 13.73 1.56 8.42
N LEU A 157 13.56 2.36 7.37
CA LEU A 157 14.31 3.59 7.19
C LEU A 157 13.91 4.61 8.25
N LYS A 158 14.89 5.36 8.74
CA LYS A 158 14.64 6.44 9.71
C LYS A 158 14.03 7.63 8.99
N ILE A 159 12.79 7.95 9.36
CA ILE A 159 12.07 9.11 8.85
C ILE A 159 12.24 10.26 9.83
N ASN A 160 12.71 11.41 9.34
CA ASN A 160 12.86 12.61 10.13
C ASN A 160 11.47 13.15 10.53
N SER A 161 11.16 13.15 11.82
CA SER A 161 9.86 13.54 12.37
C SER A 161 9.53 15.01 12.13
N GLU A 162 10.50 15.92 12.26
CA GLU A 162 10.29 17.36 12.03
C GLU A 162 9.93 17.62 10.57
N LYS A 163 10.67 17.01 9.63
CA LYS A 163 10.42 17.14 8.18
C LYS A 163 9.10 16.50 7.78
N ARG A 164 8.75 15.36 8.39
CA ARG A 164 7.43 14.74 8.21
C ARG A 164 6.31 15.69 8.65
N ASP A 165 6.41 16.28 9.84
CA ASP A 165 5.38 17.18 10.38
C ASP A 165 5.27 18.48 9.56
N GLU A 166 6.38 18.98 9.02
CA GLU A 166 6.39 20.08 8.04
C GLU A 166 5.61 19.71 6.77
N LEU A 167 5.84 18.51 6.22
CA LEU A 167 5.15 18.01 5.03
C LEU A 167 3.66 17.77 5.28
N GLU A 168 3.28 17.19 6.42
CA GLU A 168 1.87 17.00 6.81
C GLU A 168 1.12 18.33 6.78
N LYS A 169 1.67 19.35 7.47
CA LYS A 169 1.10 20.69 7.54
C LYS A 169 1.06 21.36 6.17
N PHE A 170 2.12 21.23 5.39
CA PHE A 170 2.22 21.87 4.09
C PHE A 170 1.25 21.27 3.08
N PHE A 171 1.12 19.94 3.02
CA PHE A 171 0.28 19.22 2.08
C PHE A 171 -1.15 18.97 2.57
N LYS A 172 -1.46 19.26 3.84
CA LYS A 172 -2.78 19.04 4.44
C LYS A 172 -3.20 17.57 4.35
N VAL A 173 -2.27 16.69 4.72
CA VAL A 173 -2.41 15.23 4.69
C VAL A 173 -1.83 14.66 5.98
N SER A 174 -2.40 13.59 6.53
CA SER A 174 -1.75 12.89 7.65
C SER A 174 -0.71 11.91 7.10
N ILE A 175 0.48 11.88 7.68
CA ILE A 175 1.58 10.98 7.37
C ILE A 175 1.94 10.25 8.66
N ARG A 176 1.57 8.98 8.74
CA ARG A 176 1.83 8.12 9.91
C ARG A 176 2.92 7.13 9.59
N LEU A 177 3.87 7.01 10.50
CA LEU A 177 4.85 5.93 10.48
C LEU A 177 4.28 4.77 11.28
N ILE A 178 4.25 3.59 10.69
CA ILE A 178 3.87 2.35 11.34
C ILE A 178 5.15 1.60 11.68
N SER A 179 5.24 1.13 12.91
CA SER A 179 6.41 0.44 13.43
C SER A 179 6.61 -0.89 12.71
N THR A 180 7.83 -1.15 12.26
CA THR A 180 8.25 -2.46 11.78
C THR A 180 8.83 -3.34 12.89
N GLN A 181 8.60 -3.00 14.17
CA GLN A 181 9.01 -3.84 15.31
C GLN A 181 8.49 -5.29 15.22
N HIS A 182 7.47 -5.52 14.38
CA HIS A 182 6.94 -6.83 14.01
C HIS A 182 7.83 -7.64 13.05
N GLN A 183 9.13 -7.38 12.96
CA GLN A 183 10.11 -8.21 12.22
C GLN A 183 10.34 -9.60 12.83
N GLU A 184 9.43 -10.08 13.69
CA GLU A 184 9.43 -11.47 14.10
C GLU A 184 9.30 -12.38 12.89
N LYS A 185 10.00 -13.51 12.97
CA LYS A 185 9.96 -14.51 11.93
C LYS A 185 8.63 -15.24 11.97
N ILE A 186 7.96 -15.30 10.83
CA ILE A 186 6.80 -16.14 10.57
C ILE A 186 7.19 -17.31 9.67
N ILE A 187 6.21 -18.18 9.37
CA ILE A 187 6.35 -19.21 8.34
C ILE A 187 6.73 -18.54 7.01
N ASP A 188 7.64 -19.16 6.27
CA ASP A 188 8.07 -18.66 4.96
C ASP A 188 6.89 -18.44 4.01
N SER A 189 6.90 -17.30 3.31
CA SER A 189 5.83 -16.92 2.39
C SER A 189 5.53 -17.92 1.28
N GLY A 190 6.52 -18.70 0.83
CA GLY A 190 6.36 -19.76 -0.17
C GLY A 190 5.73 -21.04 0.38
N GLU A 191 5.75 -21.22 1.71
CA GLU A 191 5.13 -22.35 2.41
C GLU A 191 3.76 -22.01 2.99
N LEU A 192 3.34 -20.73 2.94
CA LEU A 192 2.05 -20.28 3.45
C LEU A 192 0.88 -20.91 2.70
N ASN A 193 0.07 -21.65 3.45
CA ASN A 193 -1.21 -22.14 2.99
C ASN A 193 -2.28 -21.05 3.15
N ILE A 194 -2.46 -20.24 2.12
CA ILE A 194 -3.42 -19.12 2.13
C ILE A 194 -4.86 -19.58 2.39
N ARG A 195 -5.21 -20.80 1.96
CA ARG A 195 -6.53 -21.36 2.27
C ARG A 195 -6.71 -21.58 3.76
N LYS A 196 -5.71 -22.13 4.47
CA LYS A 196 -5.77 -22.25 5.93
C LYS A 196 -5.81 -20.87 6.60
N LEU A 197 -5.02 -19.92 6.11
CA LEU A 197 -4.98 -18.56 6.67
C LEU A 197 -6.34 -17.85 6.57
N LEU A 198 -7.02 -17.93 5.42
CA LEU A 198 -8.20 -17.11 5.16
C LEU A 198 -9.57 -17.82 5.31
N PHE A 199 -9.61 -19.14 5.51
CA PHE A 199 -10.86 -19.91 5.71
C PHE A 199 -11.06 -20.32 7.16
N LYS A 200 -12.30 -20.65 7.54
CA LYS A 200 -12.69 -21.01 8.92
C LYS A 200 -11.86 -22.12 9.58
N ASN A 201 -11.46 -23.15 8.82
CA ASN A 201 -10.78 -24.31 9.37
C ASN A 201 -9.26 -24.08 9.45
N LYS A 202 -8.77 -23.81 10.66
CA LYS A 202 -7.37 -23.54 10.97
C LYS A 202 -6.81 -24.58 11.94
N ASP A 203 -5.53 -24.90 11.78
CA ASP A 203 -4.77 -25.62 12.82
C ASP A 203 -4.14 -24.61 13.81
N ALA A 204 -3.45 -25.12 14.83
CA ALA A 204 -2.88 -24.28 15.88
C ALA A 204 -1.87 -23.25 15.38
N ASP A 205 -1.15 -23.53 14.28
CA ASP A 205 -0.14 -22.62 13.74
C ASP A 205 -0.81 -21.47 12.99
N TYR A 206 -1.86 -21.75 12.21
CA TYR A 206 -2.61 -20.71 11.49
C TYR A 206 -3.53 -19.89 12.40
N ILE A 207 -3.96 -20.42 13.55
CA ILE A 207 -4.64 -19.63 14.59
C ILE A 207 -3.68 -18.55 15.11
N LYS A 208 -2.48 -18.94 15.57
CA LYS A 208 -1.45 -18.01 16.06
C LYS A 208 -1.02 -17.00 15.00
N LEU A 209 -0.92 -17.43 13.74
CA LEU A 209 -0.57 -16.55 12.64
C LEU A 209 -1.65 -15.49 12.40
N CYS A 210 -2.94 -15.85 12.49
CA CYS A 210 -4.05 -14.90 12.41
C CYS A 210 -4.08 -13.92 13.58
N GLU A 211 -3.88 -14.39 14.81
CA GLU A 211 -3.74 -13.52 15.99
C GLU A 211 -2.62 -12.49 15.74
N LYS A 212 -1.43 -12.96 15.31
CA LYS A 212 -0.29 -12.10 14.99
C LYS A 212 -0.60 -11.10 13.86
N PHE A 213 -1.22 -11.55 12.78
CA PHE A 213 -1.56 -10.66 11.66
C PHE A 213 -2.60 -9.62 12.07
N SER A 214 -3.49 -9.96 13.00
CA SER A 214 -4.50 -9.05 13.54
C SER A 214 -3.89 -8.00 14.45
N GLU A 215 -2.95 -8.39 15.32
CA GLU A 215 -2.15 -7.45 16.12
C GLU A 215 -1.39 -6.44 15.25
N ILE A 216 -0.74 -6.92 14.19
CA ILE A 216 0.04 -6.07 13.27
C ILE A 216 -0.86 -5.08 12.54
N ASN A 217 -1.97 -5.56 11.95
CA ASN A 217 -2.89 -4.70 11.22
C ASN A 217 -3.68 -3.75 12.13
N ALA A 218 -3.85 -4.09 13.42
CA ALA A 218 -4.53 -3.23 14.39
C ALA A 218 -3.82 -1.89 14.59
N GLU A 219 -2.49 -1.85 14.45
CA GLU A 219 -1.72 -0.60 14.52
C GLU A 219 -2.16 0.39 13.43
N LEU A 220 -2.39 -0.10 12.21
CA LEU A 220 -2.87 0.73 11.11
C LEU A 220 -4.32 1.16 11.33
N LEU A 221 -5.19 0.23 11.73
CA LEU A 221 -6.62 0.48 11.90
C LEU A 221 -6.92 1.54 12.99
N GLN A 222 -6.12 1.58 14.06
CA GLN A 222 -6.25 2.59 15.13
C GLN A 222 -6.11 4.04 14.63
N TYR A 223 -5.41 4.26 13.52
CA TYR A 223 -5.28 5.59 12.92
C TYR A 223 -6.39 5.91 11.92
N CYS A 224 -7.19 4.92 11.53
CA CYS A 224 -8.28 5.07 10.57
C CYS A 224 -9.62 5.33 11.24
N ASP A 225 -9.83 4.89 12.49
CA ASP A 225 -11.08 4.98 13.24
C ASP A 225 -10.83 5.14 14.75
N SER A 226 -11.88 5.42 15.52
CA SER A 226 -11.81 5.59 16.98
C SER A 226 -11.84 4.28 17.77
N TYR A 227 -11.32 3.20 17.20
CA TYR A 227 -11.19 1.91 17.90
C TYR A 227 -9.98 1.93 18.84
N ASN A 228 -10.14 1.35 20.03
CA ASN A 228 -8.97 1.03 20.85
C ASN A 228 -8.25 -0.22 20.32
N THR A 229 -7.05 -0.49 20.81
CA THR A 229 -6.22 -1.61 20.36
C THR A 229 -6.94 -2.95 20.38
N GLN A 230 -7.63 -3.29 21.47
CA GLN A 230 -8.33 -4.58 21.60
C GLN A 230 -9.49 -4.71 20.61
N GLN A 231 -10.26 -3.62 20.42
CA GLN A 231 -11.34 -3.59 19.44
C GLN A 231 -10.82 -3.78 18.02
N SER A 232 -9.71 -3.11 17.67
CA SER A 232 -9.07 -3.27 16.37
C SER A 232 -8.60 -4.69 16.13
N ILE A 233 -7.96 -5.32 17.13
CA ILE A 233 -7.49 -6.72 17.02
C ILE A 233 -8.66 -7.65 16.78
N HIS A 234 -9.66 -7.65 17.67
CA HIS A 234 -10.82 -8.56 17.56
C HIS A 234 -11.57 -8.37 16.24
N LEU A 235 -11.73 -7.12 15.77
CA LEU A 235 -12.40 -6.85 14.50
C LEU A 235 -11.66 -7.46 13.32
N ILE A 236 -10.32 -7.41 13.32
CA ILE A 236 -9.50 -7.97 12.25
C ILE A 236 -9.49 -9.50 12.34
N GLU A 237 -9.40 -10.07 13.54
CA GLU A 237 -9.52 -11.52 13.76
C GLU A 237 -10.85 -12.02 13.20
N ASP A 238 -11.95 -11.37 13.54
CA ASP A 238 -13.28 -11.69 13.03
C ASP A 238 -13.31 -11.69 11.50
N MET A 239 -12.62 -10.77 10.83
CA MET A 239 -12.53 -10.75 9.36
C MET A 239 -11.72 -11.91 8.77
N PHE A 240 -10.69 -12.40 9.47
CA PHE A 240 -9.96 -13.61 9.08
C PHE A 240 -10.76 -14.90 9.30
N TYR A 241 -11.62 -14.95 10.33
CA TYR A 241 -12.46 -16.11 10.63
C TYR A 241 -13.78 -16.13 9.84
N ALA A 242 -14.38 -14.97 9.57
CA ALA A 242 -15.60 -14.83 8.79
C ALA A 242 -15.36 -14.86 7.27
N GLU A 243 -14.11 -15.02 6.83
CA GLU A 243 -13.70 -15.11 5.41
C GLU A 243 -13.88 -13.78 4.65
N HIS A 244 -14.16 -12.67 5.33
CA HIS A 244 -14.37 -11.35 4.70
C HIS A 244 -13.13 -10.86 3.92
N ILE A 245 -11.91 -11.16 4.42
CA ILE A 245 -10.67 -10.82 3.70
C ILE A 245 -10.58 -11.64 2.41
N TYR A 246 -10.88 -12.93 2.47
CA TYR A 246 -10.89 -13.82 1.31
C TYR A 246 -11.89 -13.36 0.25
N GLU A 247 -13.12 -13.01 0.66
CA GLU A 247 -14.16 -12.55 -0.26
C GLU A 247 -13.72 -11.30 -1.02
N LYS A 248 -13.20 -10.28 -0.31
CA LYS A 248 -12.70 -9.05 -0.94
C LYS A 248 -11.51 -9.30 -1.86
N LEU A 249 -10.56 -10.13 -1.44
CA LEU A 249 -9.41 -10.52 -2.26
C LEU A 249 -9.84 -11.25 -3.52
N SER A 250 -10.80 -12.17 -3.41
CA SER A 250 -11.31 -12.94 -4.55
C SER A 250 -12.03 -12.05 -5.56
N VAL A 251 -12.91 -11.14 -5.11
CA VAL A 251 -13.58 -10.17 -5.98
C VAL A 251 -12.57 -9.24 -6.67
N TYR A 252 -11.59 -8.74 -5.92
CA TYR A 252 -10.53 -7.91 -6.49
C TYR A 252 -9.74 -8.68 -7.57
N ALA A 253 -9.34 -9.90 -7.27
CA ALA A 253 -8.57 -10.74 -8.19
C ALA A 253 -9.35 -11.08 -9.45
N GLU A 254 -10.63 -11.43 -9.34
CA GLU A 254 -11.49 -11.71 -10.49
C GLU A 254 -11.60 -10.49 -11.42
N TYR A 255 -11.78 -9.31 -10.84
CA TYR A 255 -11.79 -8.05 -11.59
C TYR A 255 -10.46 -7.82 -12.33
N MET A 256 -9.33 -7.92 -11.61
CA MET A 256 -7.99 -7.73 -12.18
C MET A 256 -7.68 -8.75 -13.28
N GLN A 257 -8.04 -10.01 -13.08
CA GLN A 257 -7.84 -11.08 -14.05
C GLN A 257 -8.70 -10.86 -15.32
N THR A 258 -9.93 -10.37 -15.16
CA THR A 258 -10.81 -10.01 -16.27
C THR A 258 -10.22 -8.86 -17.09
N CYS A 259 -9.71 -7.82 -16.42
CA CYS A 259 -9.02 -6.72 -17.09
C CYS A 259 -7.79 -7.18 -17.90
N LEU A 260 -6.98 -8.09 -17.34
CA LEU A 260 -5.84 -8.69 -18.03
C LEU A 260 -6.24 -9.48 -19.28
N GLN A 261 -7.30 -10.29 -19.18
CA GLN A 261 -7.82 -11.07 -20.30
C GLN A 261 -8.39 -10.19 -21.42
N HIS A 262 -9.07 -9.09 -21.06
CA HIS A 262 -9.54 -8.14 -22.07
C HIS A 262 -8.38 -7.47 -22.79
N GLN A 263 -7.33 -7.03 -22.07
CA GLN A 263 -6.14 -6.44 -22.70
C GLN A 263 -5.48 -7.45 -23.66
N SER A 264 -5.23 -8.69 -23.24
CA SER A 264 -4.62 -9.69 -24.10
C SER A 264 -5.48 -10.05 -25.33
N SER A 265 -6.80 -10.07 -25.18
CA SER A 265 -7.73 -10.32 -26.29
C SER A 265 -7.78 -9.19 -27.32
N VAL A 266 -7.66 -7.93 -26.89
CA VAL A 266 -7.63 -6.76 -27.78
C VAL A 266 -6.29 -6.66 -28.55
N PHE A 267 -5.19 -7.11 -27.93
CA PHE A 267 -3.86 -7.11 -28.55
C PHE A 267 -3.50 -8.41 -29.29
N SER A 268 -4.39 -9.40 -29.34
CA SER A 268 -4.22 -10.58 -30.19
C SER A 268 -4.78 -10.28 -31.58
N PRO A 269 -3.96 -10.14 -32.65
CA PRO A 269 -4.49 -10.05 -33.99
C PRO A 269 -5.22 -11.36 -34.28
N ARG A 270 -6.45 -11.29 -34.79
CA ARG A 270 -7.09 -12.45 -35.41
C ARG A 270 -6.19 -12.90 -36.56
N LEU A 271 -5.47 -14.02 -36.36
CA LEU A 271 -4.82 -14.77 -37.43
C LEU A 271 -5.87 -15.38 -38.35
#